data_AF-A0A9P5ZEG8-F1
#
_entry.id   AF-A0A9P5ZEG8-F1
#
_cell.length_a   1.000
_cell.length_b   1.000
_cell.length_c   1.000
_cell.angle_alpha   90.00
_cell.angle_beta   90.00
_cell.angle_gamma   90.00
#
_symmetry.space_group_name_H-M   'P 1'
#
loop_
_entity.id
_entity.type
_entity.pdbx_description
1 polymer ?
#
loop_
_entity_poly.entity_id
_entity_poly.type
_entity_poly.pdbx_seq_one_letter_code
_entity_poly.pdbx_strand_id
1 'polypeptide(L)'
;MCACVAVHLPILALGHSLPSSNPFLTKNKMTSSAVPSSIFISLARMHHISNPSKFRRLKRFAAQSCVSGFVKTGKPGILVFDGPQSSIKEFLEHARGLRYLDFHHVDTKPLNGGPTTTRLADGRVGLEEVKDTSELLRKLDGVGEREWFRRQIGMQKGD
;
A
#
# COMPACT_ATOMS: atom_id res chain seq x y z
N MET A 1 -10.64 37.35 62.90
CA MET A 1 -10.86 38.81 62.83
C MET A 1 -10.30 39.30 61.50
N CYS A 2 -11.14 39.98 60.70
CA CYS A 2 -10.86 41.00 59.67
C CYS A 2 -9.79 40.73 58.59
N ALA A 3 -9.94 41.08 57.30
CA ALA A 3 -11.02 41.67 56.53
C ALA A 3 -10.66 41.51 55.02
N CYS A 4 -11.69 41.58 54.17
CA CYS A 4 -11.64 41.67 52.71
C CYS A 4 -10.87 42.91 52.22
N VAL A 5 -10.23 42.83 51.04
CA VAL A 5 -10.39 43.84 49.96
C VAL A 5 -10.20 43.15 48.60
N ALA A 6 -11.23 43.26 47.76
CA ALA A 6 -11.20 42.97 46.34
C ALA A 6 -10.70 44.20 45.57
N VAL A 7 -9.92 44.01 44.51
CA VAL A 7 -9.75 45.03 43.47
C VAL A 7 -9.96 44.38 42.11
N HIS A 8 -10.97 44.89 41.42
CA HIS A 8 -11.46 44.51 40.12
C HIS A 8 -10.87 45.48 39.10
N LEU A 9 -10.33 44.99 37.98
CA LEU A 9 -10.15 45.82 36.79
C LEU A 9 -10.45 45.02 35.50
N PRO A 10 -11.27 45.57 34.59
CA PRO A 10 -11.61 44.96 33.30
C PRO A 10 -10.66 45.46 32.21
N ILE A 11 -10.34 44.62 31.23
CA ILE A 11 -9.78 45.10 29.96
C ILE A 11 -10.70 44.63 28.83
N LEU A 12 -11.39 45.62 28.25
CA LEU A 12 -12.10 45.54 26.99
C LEU A 12 -11.12 45.25 25.84
N ALA A 13 -11.52 44.37 24.94
CA ALA A 13 -11.08 44.41 23.55
C ALA A 13 -12.33 44.29 22.65
N LEU A 14 -12.77 45.43 22.12
CA LEU A 14 -13.51 45.50 20.84
C LEU A 14 -12.52 45.01 19.75
N GLY A 15 -12.87 44.10 18.85
CA GLY A 15 -13.92 44.20 17.86
C GLY A 15 -13.26 44.28 16.49
N HIS A 16 -13.50 43.32 15.60
CA HIS A 16 -13.50 43.51 14.14
C HIS A 16 -14.28 42.37 13.48
N SER A 17 -15.12 42.79 12.54
CA SER A 17 -16.18 42.06 11.87
C SER A 17 -15.77 41.62 10.46
N LEU A 18 -16.27 40.43 10.07
CA LEU A 18 -16.65 39.97 8.71
C LEU A 18 -15.52 39.71 7.69
N PRO A 19 -15.85 39.11 6.52
CA PRO A 19 -16.70 37.95 6.25
C PRO A 19 -15.90 36.92 5.40
N SER A 20 -16.45 35.74 5.14
CA SER A 20 -16.48 35.15 3.77
C SER A 20 -16.86 33.67 3.84
N SER A 21 -18.02 33.40 3.27
CA SER A 21 -18.43 32.14 2.68
C SER A 21 -17.28 31.42 1.96
N ASN A 22 -17.13 30.11 2.20
CA ASN A 22 -17.01 29.18 1.08
C ASN A 22 -17.55 27.78 1.42
N PRO A 23 -18.50 27.26 0.62
CA PRO A 23 -19.08 25.94 0.79
C PRO A 23 -18.36 24.93 -0.12
N PHE A 24 -17.43 24.12 0.38
CA PHE A 24 -16.98 22.95 -0.37
C PHE A 24 -16.14 22.01 0.49
N LEU A 25 -16.72 20.88 0.90
CA LEU A 25 -16.33 19.56 0.41
C LEU A 25 -17.12 18.48 1.16
N THR A 26 -18.38 18.30 0.76
CA THR A 26 -18.99 16.97 0.80
C THR A 26 -18.08 16.05 0.00
N LYS A 27 -17.27 15.23 0.67
CA LYS A 27 -16.70 14.03 0.05
C LYS A 27 -17.80 12.97 -0.05
N ASN A 28 -18.80 13.27 -0.88
CA ASN A 28 -19.48 12.22 -1.61
C ASN A 28 -18.48 11.73 -2.66
N LYS A 29 -17.71 10.70 -2.31
CA LYS A 29 -17.21 9.75 -3.31
C LYS A 29 -18.13 8.54 -3.20
N MET A 30 -19.35 8.64 -3.72
CA MET A 30 -19.68 8.47 -5.14
C MET A 30 -19.37 7.04 -5.57
N THR A 31 -20.46 6.34 -5.90
CA THR A 31 -20.55 5.12 -6.69
C THR A 31 -19.89 3.86 -6.11
N SER A 32 -20.65 3.16 -5.27
CA SER A 32 -20.71 1.69 -5.29
C SER A 32 -21.39 1.23 -6.58
N SER A 33 -20.86 1.62 -7.74
CA SER A 33 -21.08 0.85 -8.96
C SER A 33 -20.17 -0.35 -8.83
N ALA A 34 -20.75 -1.53 -8.76
CA ALA A 34 -20.05 -2.79 -8.92
C ALA A 34 -19.55 -2.89 -10.37
N VAL A 35 -18.60 -2.03 -10.75
CA VAL A 35 -17.67 -2.37 -11.82
C VAL A 35 -16.94 -3.62 -11.33
N PRO A 36 -16.82 -4.69 -12.13
CA PRO A 36 -15.93 -5.78 -11.78
C PRO A 36 -14.58 -5.15 -11.53
N SER A 37 -14.16 -5.12 -10.26
CA SER A 37 -12.95 -4.44 -9.86
C SER A 37 -11.81 -5.26 -10.44
N SER A 38 -11.38 -4.91 -11.65
CA SER A 38 -10.26 -5.55 -12.33
C SER A 38 -9.11 -5.60 -11.35
N ILE A 39 -8.71 -6.82 -11.01
CA ILE A 39 -7.58 -7.04 -10.13
C ILE A 39 -6.33 -6.87 -10.98
N PHE A 40 -5.36 -6.18 -10.42
CA PHE A 40 -4.05 -5.99 -11.02
C PHE A 40 -3.03 -6.74 -10.17
N ILE A 41 -1.96 -7.19 -10.80
CA ILE A 41 -0.77 -7.69 -10.13
C ILE A 41 0.37 -6.71 -10.37
N SER A 42 1.14 -6.46 -9.31
CA SER A 42 2.26 -5.54 -9.33
C SER A 42 3.50 -6.22 -8.74
N LEU A 43 4.65 -5.88 -9.33
CA LEU A 43 5.96 -6.37 -8.92
C LEU A 43 6.85 -5.18 -8.56
N ALA A 44 7.44 -5.22 -7.37
CA ALA A 44 8.47 -4.30 -6.95
C ALA A 44 9.72 -5.05 -6.51
N ARG A 45 10.88 -4.47 -6.81
CA ARG A 45 12.20 -4.94 -6.38
C ARG A 45 12.83 -3.93 -5.45
N MET A 46 13.64 -4.42 -4.54
CA MET A 46 14.41 -3.63 -3.59
C MET A 46 15.82 -4.21 -3.48
N HIS A 47 16.78 -3.39 -3.05
CA HIS A 47 18.14 -3.86 -2.79
C HIS A 47 18.09 -5.01 -1.77
N HIS A 48 17.58 -4.71 -0.56
CA HIS A 48 17.45 -5.68 0.53
C HIS A 48 16.21 -5.37 1.37
N ILE A 49 15.52 -6.41 1.83
CA ILE A 49 14.48 -6.31 2.88
C ILE A 49 14.99 -7.10 4.10
N SER A 50 15.81 -6.44 4.94
CA SER A 50 16.40 -7.03 6.15
C SER A 50 15.92 -6.38 7.45
N ASN A 51 15.53 -5.10 7.42
CA ASN A 51 15.12 -4.38 8.63
C ASN A 51 13.71 -4.84 9.09
N PRO A 52 13.59 -5.50 10.26
CA PRO A 52 12.32 -6.04 10.73
C PRO A 52 11.28 -4.96 11.06
N SER A 53 11.72 -3.77 11.47
CA SER A 53 10.82 -2.64 11.74
C SER A 53 10.20 -2.10 10.45
N LYS A 54 10.99 -1.97 9.38
CA LYS A 54 10.47 -1.57 8.06
C LYS A 54 9.54 -2.65 7.51
N PHE A 55 9.93 -3.91 7.65
CA PHE A 55 9.13 -5.04 7.20
C PHE A 55 7.76 -5.12 7.89
N ARG A 56 7.72 -4.91 9.22
CA ARG A 56 6.47 -4.84 9.97
C ARG A 56 5.57 -3.69 9.49
N ARG A 57 6.14 -2.53 9.17
CA ARG A 57 5.39 -1.40 8.59
C ARG A 57 4.87 -1.73 7.19
N LEU A 58 5.68 -2.37 6.35
CA LEU A 58 5.29 -2.81 5.02
C LEU A 58 4.09 -3.76 5.08
N LYS A 59 4.13 -4.76 5.98
CA LYS A 59 2.99 -5.66 6.23
C LYS A 59 1.75 -4.92 6.71
N ARG A 60 1.90 -3.93 7.60
CA ARG A 60 0.80 -3.09 8.05
C ARG A 60 0.19 -2.29 6.89
N PHE A 61 1.00 -1.69 6.03
CA PHE A 61 0.51 -0.94 4.87
C PHE A 61 -0.24 -1.84 3.87
N ALA A 62 0.24 -3.07 3.67
CA ALA A 62 -0.47 -4.03 2.83
C ALA A 62 -1.88 -4.34 3.37
N ALA A 63 -1.98 -4.55 4.69
CA ALA A 63 -3.27 -4.77 5.35
C ALA A 63 -4.18 -3.52 5.28
N GLN A 64 -3.62 -2.32 5.43
CA GLN A 64 -4.38 -1.07 5.37
C GLN A 64 -4.93 -0.77 3.97
N SER A 65 -4.14 -1.05 2.93
CA SER A 65 -4.54 -0.82 1.54
C SER A 65 -5.31 -2.02 0.94
N CYS A 66 -5.60 -3.06 1.74
CA CYS A 66 -6.34 -4.27 1.32
C CYS A 66 -5.72 -4.99 0.11
N VAL A 67 -4.39 -5.06 0.04
CA VAL A 67 -3.67 -5.84 -0.98
C VAL A 67 -3.30 -7.21 -0.45
N SER A 68 -3.20 -8.19 -1.34
CA SER A 68 -2.75 -9.55 -1.04
C SER A 68 -1.43 -9.80 -1.76
N GLY A 69 -0.49 -10.52 -1.16
CA GLY A 69 0.77 -10.79 -1.86
C GLY A 69 1.81 -11.56 -1.08
N PHE A 70 2.95 -11.68 -1.73
CA PHE A 70 4.13 -12.35 -1.23
C PHE A 70 5.32 -11.41 -1.19
N VAL A 71 6.18 -11.62 -0.19
CA VAL A 71 7.39 -10.83 -0.01
C VAL A 71 8.55 -11.76 0.31
N LYS A 72 9.59 -11.69 -0.53
CA LYS A 72 10.86 -12.38 -0.30
C LYS A 72 11.80 -11.42 0.40
N THR A 73 12.13 -11.72 1.65
CA THR A 73 13.13 -10.97 2.42
C THR A 73 14.56 -11.30 1.94
N GLY A 74 15.55 -10.58 2.46
CA GLY A 74 16.96 -10.76 2.07
C GLY A 74 17.35 -10.04 0.77
N LYS A 75 18.29 -10.63 0.00
CA LYS A 75 18.87 -10.06 -1.23
C LYS A 75 18.56 -10.94 -2.45
N PRO A 76 18.10 -10.38 -3.59
CA PRO A 76 17.39 -9.10 -3.67
C PRO A 76 16.07 -9.16 -2.88
N GLY A 77 15.55 -8.02 -2.44
CA GLY A 77 14.20 -7.94 -1.87
C GLY A 77 13.17 -7.98 -3.00
N ILE A 78 12.21 -8.90 -2.95
CA ILE A 78 11.19 -9.04 -4.00
C ILE A 78 9.81 -8.94 -3.37
N LEU A 79 8.94 -8.15 -3.97
CA LEU A 79 7.59 -7.90 -3.50
C LEU A 79 6.62 -8.09 -4.66
N VAL A 80 5.70 -9.03 -4.53
CA VAL A 80 4.67 -9.32 -5.54
C VAL A 80 3.32 -9.27 -4.85
N PHE A 81 2.38 -8.49 -5.38
CA PHE A 81 1.09 -8.31 -4.74
C PHE A 81 0.02 -8.00 -5.77
N ASP A 82 -1.21 -8.30 -5.42
CA ASP A 82 -2.38 -8.00 -6.22
C ASP A 82 -3.46 -7.26 -5.43
N GLY A 83 -4.31 -6.59 -6.18
CA GLY A 83 -5.46 -5.89 -5.64
C GLY A 83 -6.10 -4.98 -6.67
N PRO A 84 -7.15 -4.24 -6.26
CA PRO A 84 -7.68 -3.15 -7.05
C PRO A 84 -6.59 -2.12 -7.39
N GLN A 85 -6.70 -1.47 -8.54
CA GLN A 85 -5.72 -0.48 -8.99
C GLN A 85 -5.48 0.65 -7.97
N SER A 86 -6.54 1.11 -7.28
CA SER A 86 -6.45 2.11 -6.21
C SER A 86 -5.63 1.63 -5.02
N SER A 87 -5.89 0.39 -4.57
CA SER A 87 -5.18 -0.26 -3.47
C SER A 87 -3.70 -0.45 -3.78
N ILE A 88 -3.37 -0.87 -5.01
CA ILE A 88 -1.97 -1.00 -5.45
C ILE A 88 -1.26 0.34 -5.42
N LYS A 89 -1.88 1.40 -5.94
CA LYS A 89 -1.29 2.74 -5.96
C LYS A 89 -1.02 3.25 -4.55
N GLU A 90 -2.00 3.14 -3.67
CA GLU A 90 -1.87 3.56 -2.27
C GLU A 90 -0.77 2.77 -1.54
N PHE A 91 -0.74 1.46 -1.72
CA PHE A 91 0.29 0.61 -1.14
C PHE A 91 1.70 0.95 -1.65
N LEU A 92 1.85 1.23 -2.95
CA LEU A 92 3.11 1.66 -3.55
C LEU A 92 3.59 3.01 -2.98
N GLU A 93 2.68 3.96 -2.76
CA GLU A 93 3.00 5.25 -2.14
C GLU A 93 3.51 5.07 -0.70
N HIS A 94 2.83 4.24 0.10
CA HIS A 94 3.28 3.89 1.45
C HIS A 94 4.62 3.14 1.47
N ALA A 95 4.81 2.18 0.56
CA ALA A 95 6.05 1.41 0.44
C ALA A 95 7.24 2.30 0.04
N ARG A 96 7.04 3.25 -0.89
CA ARG A 96 8.03 4.28 -1.26
C ARG A 96 8.41 5.15 -0.05
N GLY A 97 7.44 5.52 0.78
CA GLY A 97 7.67 6.28 2.02
C GLY A 97 8.61 5.61 3.03
N LEU A 98 8.78 4.29 2.99
CA LEU A 98 9.71 3.56 3.86
C LEU A 98 11.18 3.73 3.46
N ARG A 99 11.46 4.35 2.29
CA ARG A 99 12.80 4.62 1.77
C ARG A 99 13.69 3.37 1.84
N TYR A 100 13.24 2.29 1.20
CA TYR A 100 14.11 1.15 0.93
C TYR A 100 15.16 1.57 -0.11
N LEU A 101 16.38 1.05 0.03
CA LEU A 101 17.41 1.24 -0.99
C LEU A 101 16.96 0.57 -2.29
N ASP A 102 17.14 1.27 -3.40
CA ASP A 102 16.76 0.85 -4.75
C ASP A 102 15.31 0.34 -4.83
N PHE A 103 14.37 0.99 -4.14
CA PHE A 103 12.95 0.67 -4.36
C PHE A 103 12.58 1.00 -5.80
N HIS A 104 12.30 -0.03 -6.58
CA HIS A 104 11.92 0.11 -7.97
C HIS A 104 10.65 -0.70 -8.23
N HIS A 105 9.61 0.01 -8.62
CA HIS A 105 8.40 -0.61 -9.17
C HIS A 105 8.74 -1.09 -10.58
N VAL A 106 8.65 -2.39 -10.81
CA VAL A 106 9.08 -3.04 -12.05
C VAL A 106 7.97 -2.99 -13.09
N ASP A 107 6.80 -3.52 -12.74
CA ASP A 107 5.68 -3.61 -13.65
C ASP A 107 4.35 -3.75 -12.89
N THR A 108 3.27 -3.33 -13.52
CA THR A 108 1.89 -3.58 -13.06
C THR A 108 1.04 -3.93 -14.26
N LYS A 109 0.35 -5.07 -14.21
CA LYS A 109 -0.52 -5.51 -15.28
C LYS A 109 -1.86 -6.00 -14.74
N PRO A 110 -2.93 -6.00 -15.56
CA PRO A 110 -4.16 -6.68 -15.19
C PRO A 110 -3.88 -8.16 -14.94
N LEU A 111 -4.46 -8.68 -13.86
CA LEU A 111 -4.48 -10.10 -13.59
C LEU A 111 -5.61 -10.66 -14.47
N ASN A 112 -5.25 -11.24 -15.61
CA ASN A 112 -6.22 -11.79 -16.56
C ASN A 112 -6.91 -13.00 -15.91
N GLY A 113 -8.06 -12.73 -15.29
CA GLY A 113 -8.91 -13.75 -14.72
C GLY A 113 -9.62 -14.51 -15.83
N GLY A 114 -9.38 -15.82 -15.92
CA GLY A 114 -10.42 -16.73 -16.39
C GLY A 114 -11.65 -16.66 -15.46
N PRO A 115 -12.64 -17.54 -15.64
CA PRO A 115 -13.87 -17.56 -14.83
C PRO A 115 -13.63 -17.61 -13.31
N THR A 116 -12.45 -18.07 -12.87
CA THR A 116 -11.92 -17.96 -11.51
C THR A 116 -10.68 -17.07 -11.51
N THR A 117 -10.80 -15.83 -11.02
CA THR A 117 -9.65 -14.96 -10.77
C THR A 117 -8.91 -15.48 -9.54
N THR A 118 -7.90 -16.32 -9.74
CA THR A 118 -7.01 -16.77 -8.65
C THR A 118 -6.22 -15.59 -8.13
N ARG A 119 -6.46 -15.18 -6.88
CA ARG A 119 -5.74 -14.10 -6.20
C ARG A 119 -4.42 -14.62 -5.62
N LEU A 120 -3.40 -13.79 -5.42
CA LEU A 120 -2.21 -14.23 -4.67
C LEU A 120 -2.63 -14.48 -3.22
N ALA A 121 -1.93 -15.42 -2.57
CA ALA A 121 -2.19 -15.85 -1.19
C ALA A 121 -3.67 -16.17 -0.93
N ASP A 122 -4.38 -16.74 -1.91
CA ASP A 122 -5.81 -17.04 -1.87
C ASP A 122 -6.70 -15.81 -1.57
N GLY A 123 -6.19 -14.60 -1.86
CA GLY A 123 -6.87 -13.34 -1.58
C GLY A 123 -6.77 -12.90 -0.11
N ARG A 124 -5.94 -13.55 0.71
CA ARG A 124 -5.71 -13.16 2.10
C ARG A 124 -5.01 -11.81 2.15
N VAL A 125 -5.73 -10.81 2.63
CA VAL A 125 -5.20 -9.45 2.82
C VAL A 125 -3.93 -9.48 3.67
N GLY A 126 -2.87 -8.86 3.15
CA GLY A 126 -1.56 -8.80 3.78
C GLY A 126 -0.44 -9.29 2.87
N LEU A 127 0.77 -9.38 3.44
CA LEU A 127 1.92 -9.96 2.77
C LEU A 127 2.38 -11.20 3.53
N GLU A 128 2.46 -12.30 2.81
CA GLU A 128 3.05 -13.53 3.31
C GLU A 128 4.54 -13.57 2.96
N GLU A 129 5.38 -13.82 3.96
CA GLU A 129 6.81 -13.95 3.77
C GLU A 129 7.16 -15.29 3.12
N VAL A 130 8.05 -15.27 2.14
CA VAL A 130 8.61 -16.45 1.48
C VAL A 130 10.12 -16.46 1.64
N LYS A 131 10.70 -17.65 1.80
CA LYS A 131 12.14 -17.78 2.07
C LYS A 131 12.98 -17.47 0.84
N ASP A 132 12.57 -18.06 -0.29
CA ASP A 132 13.39 -18.10 -1.50
C ASP A 132 12.56 -17.75 -2.74
N THR A 133 13.26 -17.35 -3.82
CA THR A 133 12.61 -17.08 -5.11
C THR A 133 11.93 -18.33 -5.67
N SER A 134 12.47 -19.52 -5.42
CA SER A 134 11.85 -20.79 -5.84
C SER A 134 10.48 -21.03 -5.20
N GLU A 135 10.34 -20.70 -3.91
CA GLU A 135 9.05 -20.78 -3.22
C GLU A 135 8.06 -19.76 -3.78
N LEU A 136 8.53 -18.53 -4.03
CA LEU A 136 7.73 -17.50 -4.68
C LEU A 136 7.24 -17.94 -6.07
N LEU A 137 8.13 -18.52 -6.88
CA LEU A 137 7.80 -19.07 -8.20
C LEU A 137 6.75 -20.18 -8.11
N ARG A 138 6.86 -21.07 -7.12
CA ARG A 138 5.85 -22.13 -6.89
C ARG A 138 4.47 -21.55 -6.58
N LYS A 139 4.41 -20.48 -5.78
CA LYS A 139 3.14 -19.81 -5.46
C LYS A 139 2.56 -19.05 -6.66
N LEU A 140 3.41 -18.41 -7.46
CA LEU A 140 2.98 -17.72 -8.69
C LEU A 140 2.56 -18.67 -9.81
N ASP A 141 3.07 -19.90 -9.81
CA ASP A 141 2.68 -20.94 -10.76
C ASP A 141 1.18 -21.28 -10.64
N GLY A 142 0.66 -21.36 -9.40
CA GLY A 142 -0.78 -21.56 -9.15
C GLY A 142 -1.67 -20.42 -9.64
N VAL A 143 -1.10 -19.25 -9.92
CA VAL A 143 -1.80 -18.07 -10.45
C VAL A 143 -1.54 -17.88 -11.95
N GLY A 144 -0.64 -18.67 -12.56
CA GLY A 144 -0.24 -18.52 -13.96
C GLY A 144 0.72 -17.36 -14.23
N GLU A 145 1.26 -16.72 -13.20
CA GLU A 145 2.09 -15.50 -13.32
C GLU A 145 3.61 -15.76 -13.23
N ARG A 146 3.99 -17.04 -13.23
CA ARG A 146 5.39 -17.48 -13.11
C ARG A 146 6.27 -16.95 -14.25
N GLU A 147 5.82 -17.05 -15.50
CA GLU A 147 6.61 -16.63 -16.67
C GLU A 147 6.76 -15.12 -16.77
N TRP A 148 5.69 -14.37 -16.51
CA TRP A 148 5.75 -12.91 -16.41
C TRP A 148 6.75 -12.49 -15.36
N PHE A 149 6.68 -13.06 -14.15
CA PHE A 149 7.63 -12.78 -13.08
C PHE A 149 9.08 -13.06 -13.49
N ARG A 150 9.37 -14.23 -14.10
CA ARG A 150 10.72 -14.58 -14.58
C ARG A 150 11.28 -13.59 -15.61
N ARG A 151 10.44 -13.09 -16.52
CA ARG A 151 10.83 -12.07 -17.50
C ARG A 151 11.20 -10.77 -16.81
N GLN A 152 10.37 -10.31 -15.87
CA GLN A 152 10.53 -9.02 -15.20
C GLN A 152 11.74 -8.97 -14.25
N ILE A 153 12.07 -10.08 -13.60
CA ILE A 153 13.23 -10.16 -12.69
C ILE A 153 14.54 -10.51 -13.41
N GLY A 154 14.53 -10.68 -14.73
CA GLY A 154 15.72 -11.00 -15.53
C GLY A 154 16.25 -12.43 -15.34
N MET A 155 15.39 -13.40 -15.01
CA MET A 155 15.73 -14.82 -14.90
C MET A 155 15.56 -15.58 -16.23
N GLN A 156 15.65 -14.88 -17.37
CA GLN A 156 15.91 -15.52 -18.65
C GLN A 156 17.34 -16.04 -18.58
N LYS A 157 17.49 -17.33 -18.27
CA LYS A 157 18.75 -18.02 -18.45
C LYS A 157 19.07 -17.89 -19.94
N GLY A 158 20.16 -17.22 -20.28
CA GLY A 158 20.62 -17.15 -21.66
C GLY A 158 20.74 -18.57 -22.20
N ASP A 159 20.13 -18.79 -23.36
CA ASP A 159 20.41 -19.94 -24.22
C ASP A 159 21.88 -19.88 -24.70
#